data_AF-A0A0F9DWL3-F1
#
_entry.id   AF-A0A0F9DWL3-F1
#
_cell.length_a   1.000
_cell.length_b   1.000
_cell.length_c   1.000
_cell.angle_alpha   90.00
_cell.angle_beta   90.00
_cell.angle_gamma   90.00
#
_symmetry.space_group_name_H-M   'P 1'
#
loop_
_entity.id
_entity.type
_entity.pdbx_description
1 polymer ?
#
loop_
_entity_poly.entity_id
_entity_poly.type
_entity_poly.pdbx_seq_one_letter_code
_entity_poly.pdbx_strand_id
1 'polypeptide(L)'
;MSCSVKRIQIKELVVELFDIKNGEYQQRIQEISGGNARLAMMAAKVAVETNQIQSIQNVASLYDDYFSQNETIREVVEDDKLMTAACAISLFRKIDKLNESHMEWLQNSFGISPEEFWGYVELLHKKELVDLYEDEVVKISDQVLSTYFFY
;
A
#
# COMPACT_ATOMS: atom_id res chain seq x y z
N MET A 1 -18.41 13.56 -14.70
CA MET A 1 -18.52 14.05 -13.30
C MET A 1 -17.63 13.31 -12.30
N SER A 2 -17.27 12.03 -12.48
CA SER A 2 -16.47 11.30 -11.46
C SER A 2 -14.99 11.74 -11.34
N CYS A 3 -14.39 12.27 -12.41
CA CYS A 3 -12.98 12.67 -12.42
C CYS A 3 -12.69 13.93 -11.56
N SER A 4 -13.67 14.81 -11.36
CA SER A 4 -13.50 16.04 -10.57
C SER A 4 -13.57 15.80 -9.06
N VAL A 5 -14.31 14.77 -8.62
CA VAL A 5 -14.51 14.46 -7.19
C VAL A 5 -13.26 13.82 -6.58
N LYS A 6 -12.67 12.81 -7.25
CA LYS A 6 -11.41 12.19 -6.80
C LYS A 6 -10.26 13.20 -6.68
N ARG A 7 -10.27 14.20 -7.56
CA ARG A 7 -9.28 15.27 -7.61
C ARG A 7 -9.33 16.18 -6.37
N ILE A 8 -10.52 16.49 -5.87
CA ILE A 8 -10.71 17.36 -4.70
C ILE A 8 -10.25 16.62 -3.43
N GLN A 9 -10.64 15.35 -3.31
CA GLN A 9 -10.30 14.50 -2.15
C GLN A 9 -8.79 14.35 -1.93
N ILE A 10 -8.01 14.17 -3.00
CA ILE A 10 -6.54 14.04 -2.86
C ILE A 10 -5.91 15.35 -2.36
N LYS A 11 -6.40 16.52 -2.81
CA LYS A 11 -5.86 17.79 -2.33
C LYS A 11 -6.14 18.01 -0.85
N GLU A 12 -7.36 17.70 -0.41
CA GLU A 12 -7.77 17.79 1.00
C GLU A 12 -6.91 16.86 1.86
N LEU A 13 -6.80 15.59 1.47
CA LEU A 13 -5.98 14.58 2.15
C LEU A 13 -4.52 15.03 2.34
N VAL A 14 -3.91 15.59 1.28
CA VAL A 14 -2.51 16.02 1.28
C VAL A 14 -2.29 17.25 2.18
N VAL A 15 -3.27 18.15 2.28
CA VAL A 15 -3.22 19.28 3.21
C VAL A 15 -3.39 18.80 4.65
N GLU A 16 -4.39 17.97 4.91
CA GLU A 16 -4.71 17.52 6.27
C GLU A 16 -3.61 16.65 6.89
N LEU A 17 -3.03 15.73 6.12
CA LEU A 17 -2.09 14.74 6.64
C LEU A 17 -0.62 15.18 6.55
N PHE A 18 -0.27 16.08 5.62
CA PHE A 18 1.12 16.46 5.36
C PHE A 18 1.38 17.97 5.38
N ASP A 19 0.36 18.80 5.61
CA ASP A 19 0.43 20.28 5.60
C ASP A 19 1.03 20.88 4.31
N ILE A 20 0.93 20.17 3.19
CA ILE A 20 1.43 20.66 1.90
C ILE A 20 0.44 21.68 1.33
N LYS A 21 0.67 22.96 1.61
CA LYS A 21 -0.13 24.10 1.12
C LYS A 21 0.35 24.67 -0.22
N ASN A 22 1.55 24.30 -0.67
CA ASN A 22 2.09 24.78 -1.93
C ASN A 22 1.31 24.19 -3.12
N GLY A 23 0.72 25.06 -3.94
CA GLY A 23 -0.14 24.67 -5.06
C GLY A 23 0.55 23.83 -6.14
N GLU A 24 1.84 24.06 -6.39
CA GLU A 24 2.62 23.30 -7.37
C GLU A 24 2.81 21.85 -6.90
N TYR A 25 3.14 21.66 -5.62
CA TYR A 25 3.26 20.33 -5.03
C TYR A 25 1.93 19.59 -5.04
N GLN A 26 0.84 20.24 -4.62
CA GLN A 26 -0.50 19.65 -4.64
C GLN A 26 -0.92 19.23 -6.05
N GLN A 27 -0.70 20.09 -7.05
CA GLN A 27 -1.00 19.78 -8.43
C GLN A 27 -0.15 18.59 -8.91
N ARG A 28 1.13 18.57 -8.57
CA ARG A 28 2.03 17.51 -9.02
C ARG A 28 1.67 16.15 -8.42
N ILE A 29 1.39 16.10 -7.13
CA ILE A 29 0.92 14.88 -6.43
C ILE A 29 -0.39 14.39 -7.04
N GLN A 30 -1.31 15.30 -7.36
CA GLN A 30 -2.59 14.97 -7.98
C GLN A 30 -2.43 14.41 -9.40
N GLU A 31 -1.57 15.00 -10.22
CA GLU A 31 -1.30 14.53 -11.59
C GLU A 31 -0.70 13.13 -11.57
N ILE A 32 0.30 12.92 -10.73
CA ILE A 32 1.03 11.66 -10.60
C ILE A 32 0.15 10.56 -10.02
N SER A 33 -0.64 10.87 -9.00
CA SER A 33 -1.46 9.85 -8.33
C SER A 33 -2.59 9.34 -9.20
N GLY A 34 -3.03 10.08 -10.23
CA GLY A 34 -4.13 9.64 -11.12
C GLY A 34 -5.45 9.36 -10.40
N GLY A 35 -5.64 9.85 -9.17
CA GLY A 35 -6.79 9.50 -8.33
C GLY A 35 -6.57 8.30 -7.38
N ASN A 36 -5.37 7.71 -7.34
CA ASN A 36 -4.97 6.67 -6.39
C ASN A 36 -4.49 7.31 -5.07
N ALA A 37 -5.26 7.12 -4.01
CA ALA A 37 -4.96 7.69 -2.70
C ALA A 37 -3.60 7.22 -2.13
N ARG A 38 -3.23 5.94 -2.29
CA ARG A 38 -1.96 5.40 -1.79
C ARG A 38 -0.76 6.06 -2.46
N LEU A 39 -0.83 6.18 -3.79
CA LEU A 39 0.22 6.86 -4.56
C LEU A 39 0.31 8.35 -4.18
N ALA A 40 -0.83 9.00 -3.91
CA ALA A 40 -0.85 10.37 -3.41
C ALA A 40 -0.18 10.50 -2.03
N MET A 41 -0.45 9.57 -1.10
CA MET A 41 0.17 9.53 0.23
C MET A 41 1.68 9.35 0.15
N MET A 42 2.16 8.41 -0.69
CA MET A 42 3.60 8.20 -0.91
C MET A 42 4.27 9.41 -1.53
N ALA A 43 3.66 9.97 -2.58
CA ALA A 43 4.14 11.18 -3.26
C ALA A 43 4.23 12.37 -2.29
N ALA A 44 3.22 12.56 -1.44
CA ALA A 44 3.19 13.61 -0.42
C ALA A 44 4.27 13.40 0.65
N LYS A 45 4.43 12.17 1.16
CA LYS A 45 5.47 11.85 2.13
C LYS A 45 6.87 12.15 1.57
N VAL A 46 7.17 11.69 0.36
CA VAL A 46 8.47 11.95 -0.28
C VAL A 46 8.68 13.45 -0.53
N ALA A 47 7.65 14.18 -0.94
CA ALA A 47 7.73 15.63 -1.07
C ALA A 47 8.10 16.34 0.24
N VAL A 48 7.54 15.91 1.37
CA VAL A 48 7.86 16.47 2.70
C VAL A 48 9.29 16.09 3.12
N GLU A 49 9.69 14.83 2.92
CA GLU A 49 11.00 14.34 3.35
C GLU A 49 12.17 14.94 2.56
N THR A 50 11.99 15.14 1.25
CA THR A 50 13.06 15.67 0.38
C THR A 50 12.98 17.18 0.20
N ASN A 51 11.81 17.77 0.42
CA ASN A 51 11.47 19.14 0.05
C ASN A 51 11.79 19.48 -1.42
N GLN A 52 11.63 18.50 -2.31
CA GLN A 52 11.91 18.62 -3.75
C GLN A 52 10.75 18.08 -4.58
N ILE A 53 10.21 18.91 -5.46
CA ILE A 53 9.09 18.51 -6.34
C ILE A 53 9.51 17.44 -7.36
N GLN A 54 10.79 17.40 -7.75
CA GLN A 54 11.31 16.42 -8.71
C GLN A 54 11.34 15.00 -8.13
N SER A 55 11.54 14.83 -6.82
CA SER A 55 11.59 13.48 -6.22
C SER A 55 10.24 12.77 -6.27
N ILE A 56 9.14 13.52 -6.42
CA ILE A 56 7.80 12.97 -6.60
C ILE A 56 7.71 12.13 -7.89
N GLN A 57 8.40 12.56 -8.95
CA GLN A 57 8.40 11.85 -10.24
C GLN A 57 9.02 10.46 -10.12
N ASN A 58 10.09 10.32 -9.33
CA ASN A 58 10.77 9.04 -9.15
C ASN A 58 9.88 8.01 -8.45
N VAL A 59 9.07 8.47 -7.49
CA VAL A 59 8.05 7.64 -6.83
C VAL A 59 7.01 7.20 -7.86
N ALA A 60 6.46 8.17 -8.60
CA ALA A 60 5.46 7.92 -9.64
C ALA A 60 5.90 6.85 -10.63
N SER A 61 7.08 7.02 -11.23
CA SER A 61 7.59 6.12 -12.26
C SER A 61 7.86 4.74 -11.71
N LEU A 62 8.42 4.63 -10.50
CA LEU A 62 8.68 3.32 -9.88
C LEU A 62 7.40 2.51 -9.69
N TYR A 63 6.31 3.18 -9.28
CA TYR A 63 5.03 2.53 -9.06
C TYR A 63 4.24 2.34 -10.36
N ASP A 64 4.27 3.29 -11.29
CA ASP A 64 3.64 3.11 -12.61
C ASP A 64 4.29 1.92 -13.34
N ASP A 65 5.61 1.82 -13.35
CA ASP A 65 6.33 0.71 -14.01
C ASP A 65 5.97 -0.65 -13.39
N TYR A 66 5.78 -0.71 -12.06
CA TYR A 66 5.53 -1.94 -11.33
C TYR A 66 4.04 -2.38 -11.35
N PHE A 67 3.11 -1.44 -11.27
CA PHE A 67 1.68 -1.74 -11.07
C PHE A 67 0.84 -1.64 -12.35
N SER A 68 1.24 -0.82 -13.34
CA SER A 68 0.44 -0.63 -14.56
C SER A 68 0.30 -1.89 -15.42
N GLN A 69 1.21 -2.87 -15.25
CA GLN A 69 1.28 -4.07 -16.07
C GLN A 69 0.86 -5.35 -15.31
N ASN A 70 0.52 -5.26 -14.02
CA ASN A 70 0.34 -6.43 -13.18
C ASN A 70 -1.12 -6.63 -12.73
N GLU A 71 -1.86 -7.44 -13.48
CA GLU A 71 -3.25 -7.81 -13.18
C GLU A 71 -3.38 -8.48 -11.80
N THR A 72 -2.39 -9.27 -11.39
CA THR A 72 -2.38 -9.98 -10.10
C THR A 72 -2.42 -9.01 -8.92
N ILE A 73 -1.66 -7.91 -9.02
CA ILE A 73 -1.67 -6.88 -7.99
C ILE A 73 -3.01 -6.14 -7.97
N ARG A 74 -3.58 -5.87 -9.15
CA ARG A 74 -4.87 -5.22 -9.25
C ARG A 74 -5.98 -6.03 -8.58
N GLU A 75 -6.00 -7.34 -8.79
CA GLU A 75 -6.95 -8.25 -8.13
C GLU A 75 -6.82 -8.19 -6.60
N VAL A 76 -5.59 -8.14 -6.07
CA VAL A 76 -5.36 -8.01 -4.62
C VAL A 76 -5.85 -6.66 -4.09
N VAL A 77 -5.62 -5.57 -4.83
CA VAL A 77 -6.02 -4.23 -4.41
C VAL A 77 -7.54 -4.04 -4.45
N GLU A 78 -8.23 -4.76 -5.35
CA GLU A 78 -9.70 -4.73 -5.50
C GLU A 78 -10.42 -5.69 -4.53
N ASP A 79 -9.71 -6.65 -3.90
CA ASP A 79 -10.23 -7.54 -2.87
C ASP A 79 -9.83 -7.06 -1.46
N ASP A 80 -10.80 -6.55 -0.71
CA ASP A 80 -10.59 -5.98 0.62
C ASP A 80 -9.91 -6.95 1.60
N LYS A 81 -10.17 -8.25 1.50
CA LYS A 81 -9.62 -9.27 2.41
C LYS A 81 -8.16 -9.58 2.06
N LEU A 82 -7.86 -9.77 0.77
CA LEU A 82 -6.47 -9.94 0.31
C LEU A 82 -5.64 -8.68 0.61
N MET A 83 -6.22 -7.50 0.41
CA MET A 83 -5.54 -6.25 0.69
C MET A 83 -5.29 -6.05 2.19
N THR A 84 -6.24 -6.45 3.03
CA THR A 84 -6.08 -6.43 4.50
C THR A 84 -4.92 -7.34 4.93
N ALA A 85 -4.85 -8.56 4.40
CA ALA A 85 -3.75 -9.47 4.68
C ALA A 85 -2.39 -8.93 4.19
N ALA A 86 -2.34 -8.36 2.98
CA ALA A 86 -1.12 -7.77 2.43
C ALA A 86 -0.64 -6.55 3.24
N CYS A 87 -1.56 -5.70 3.70
CA CYS A 87 -1.28 -4.57 4.58
C CYS A 87 -0.72 -5.03 5.94
N ALA A 88 -1.36 -6.03 6.55
CA ALA A 88 -0.89 -6.66 7.78
C ALA A 88 0.55 -7.16 7.67
N ILE A 89 0.88 -7.92 6.62
CA ILE A 89 2.24 -8.44 6.38
C ILE A 89 3.23 -7.27 6.20
N SER A 90 2.82 -6.23 5.48
CA SER A 90 3.66 -5.05 5.22
C SER A 90 3.96 -4.25 6.48
N LEU A 91 2.99 -4.14 7.40
CA LEU A 91 3.14 -3.48 8.69
C LEU A 91 4.17 -4.20 9.59
N PHE A 92 4.05 -5.52 9.70
CA PHE A 92 4.93 -6.33 10.55
C PHE A 92 6.27 -6.69 9.89
N ARG A 93 6.41 -6.48 8.58
CA ARG A 93 7.53 -6.93 7.72
C ARG A 93 7.66 -8.45 7.59
N LYS A 94 7.46 -9.17 8.68
CA LYS A 94 7.41 -10.62 8.76
C LYS A 94 6.39 -11.03 9.82
N ILE A 95 5.54 -11.98 9.49
CA ILE A 95 4.58 -12.58 10.43
C ILE A 95 4.92 -14.06 10.59
N ASP A 96 4.88 -14.53 11.84
CA ASP A 96 5.15 -15.90 12.24
C ASP A 96 3.85 -16.52 12.77
N LYS A 97 3.44 -17.64 12.19
CA LYS A 97 2.20 -18.37 12.48
C LYS A 97 2.12 -18.82 13.93
N LEU A 98 3.26 -19.13 14.53
CA LEU A 98 3.36 -19.63 15.90
C LEU A 98 3.46 -18.50 16.92
N ASN A 99 3.59 -17.24 16.47
CA ASN A 99 3.58 -16.08 17.36
C ASN A 99 2.14 -15.68 17.70
N GLU A 100 1.64 -16.24 18.80
CA GLU A 100 0.28 -15.99 19.30
C GLU A 100 0.00 -14.50 19.54
N SER A 101 0.98 -13.72 20.01
CA SER A 101 0.82 -12.28 20.22
C SER A 101 0.63 -11.51 18.92
N HIS A 102 1.31 -11.90 17.83
CA HIS A 102 1.07 -11.32 16.51
C HIS A 102 -0.32 -11.69 15.99
N MET A 103 -0.73 -12.95 16.16
CA MET A 103 -2.04 -13.43 15.72
C MET A 103 -3.19 -12.74 16.45
N GLU A 104 -3.08 -12.58 17.78
CA GLU A 104 -4.05 -11.86 18.59
C GLU A 104 -4.13 -10.38 18.20
N TRP A 105 -2.97 -9.74 18.00
CA TRP A 105 -2.94 -8.33 17.56
C TRP A 105 -3.57 -8.16 16.17
N LEU A 106 -3.28 -9.08 15.23
CA LEU A 106 -3.86 -9.07 13.88
C LEU A 106 -5.38 -9.15 13.96
N GLN A 107 -5.89 -10.09 14.75
CA GLN A 107 -7.32 -10.28 14.92
C GLN A 107 -7.99 -9.04 15.51
N ASN A 108 -7.40 -8.45 16.55
CA ASN A 108 -7.97 -7.29 17.22
C ASN A 108 -7.89 -6.00 16.38
N SER A 109 -6.85 -5.86 15.55
CA SER A 109 -6.59 -4.63 14.78
C SER A 109 -7.23 -4.65 13.39
N PHE A 110 -7.22 -5.80 12.73
CA PHE A 110 -7.71 -5.96 11.36
C PHE A 110 -9.03 -6.73 11.28
N GLY A 111 -9.53 -7.28 12.40
CA GLY A 111 -10.81 -8.01 12.43
C GLY A 111 -10.78 -9.34 11.67
N ILE A 112 -9.58 -9.89 11.44
CA ILE A 112 -9.36 -11.12 10.67
C ILE A 112 -8.91 -12.25 11.59
N SER A 113 -9.58 -13.41 11.53
CA SER A 113 -9.13 -14.56 12.32
C SER A 113 -7.78 -15.10 11.81
N PRO A 114 -6.96 -15.73 12.67
CA PRO A 114 -5.70 -16.33 12.23
C PRO A 114 -5.88 -17.34 11.10
N GLU A 115 -6.92 -18.17 11.14
CA GLU A 115 -7.23 -19.14 10.09
C GLU A 115 -7.52 -18.47 8.74
N GLU A 116 -8.37 -17.44 8.72
CA GLU A 116 -8.67 -16.67 7.51
C GLU A 116 -7.41 -15.98 6.97
N PHE A 117 -6.61 -15.37 7.86
CA PHE A 117 -5.37 -14.69 7.49
C PHE A 117 -4.43 -15.65 6.76
N TRP A 118 -4.18 -16.85 7.30
CA TRP A 118 -3.31 -17.83 6.67
C TRP A 118 -3.90 -18.39 5.36
N GLY A 119 -5.23 -18.49 5.24
CA GLY A 119 -5.88 -18.77 3.97
C GLY A 119 -5.59 -17.71 2.90
N TYR A 120 -5.59 -16.41 3.26
CA TYR A 120 -5.20 -15.35 2.34
C TYR A 120 -3.70 -15.34 2.05
N VAL A 121 -2.84 -15.67 3.03
CA VAL A 121 -1.40 -15.84 2.81
C VAL A 121 -1.13 -16.89 1.73
N GLU A 122 -1.82 -18.04 1.76
CA GLU A 122 -1.67 -19.06 0.72
C GLU A 122 -2.11 -18.56 -0.67
N LEU A 123 -3.17 -17.76 -0.75
CA LEU A 123 -3.63 -17.16 -2.01
C LEU A 123 -2.62 -16.13 -2.54
N LEU A 124 -2.08 -15.29 -1.66
CA LEU A 124 -1.04 -14.32 -1.99
C LEU A 124 0.27 -15.02 -2.42
N HIS A 125 0.60 -16.16 -1.80
CA HIS A 125 1.78 -16.93 -2.12
C HIS A 125 1.66 -17.58 -3.51
N LYS A 126 0.49 -18.14 -3.85
CA LYS A 126 0.20 -18.65 -5.21
C LYS A 126 0.29 -17.57 -6.29
N LYS A 127 0.10 -16.32 -5.90
CA LYS A 127 0.22 -15.12 -6.74
C LYS A 127 1.64 -14.55 -6.79
N GLU A 128 2.61 -15.21 -6.14
CA GLU A 128 4.02 -14.79 -6.06
C GLU A 128 4.22 -13.39 -5.43
N LEU A 129 3.28 -12.93 -4.60
CA LEU A 129 3.36 -11.63 -3.93
C LEU A 129 4.01 -11.72 -2.54
N VAL A 130 4.03 -12.92 -1.96
CA VAL A 130 4.61 -13.19 -0.64
C VAL A 130 5.47 -14.45 -0.68
N ASP A 131 6.55 -14.42 0.08
CA ASP A 131 7.38 -15.58 0.35
C ASP A 131 6.84 -16.26 1.62
N LEU A 132 6.58 -17.57 1.52
CA LEU A 132 6.15 -18.41 2.63
C LEU A 132 7.28 -19.40 2.96
N TYR A 133 7.82 -19.32 4.17
CA TYR A 133 8.89 -20.19 4.65
C TYR A 133 8.33 -21.23 5.61
N GLU A 134 8.57 -22.50 5.30
CA GLU A 134 8.14 -23.66 6.11
C GLU A 134 6.64 -23.65 6.44
N ASP A 135 5.81 -23.01 5.61
CA ASP A 135 4.37 -22.81 5.84
C ASP A 135 4.01 -22.08 7.16
N GLU A 136 4.99 -21.40 7.76
CA GLU A 136 4.90 -20.80 9.09
C GLU A 136 5.25 -19.31 9.09
N VAL A 137 6.11 -18.86 8.18
CA VAL A 137 6.59 -17.48 8.16
C VAL A 137 6.30 -16.82 6.84
N VAL A 138 5.63 -15.68 6.87
CA VAL A 138 5.29 -14.90 5.66
C VAL A 138 5.96 -13.53 5.64
N LYS A 139 6.42 -13.10 4.47
CA LYS A 139 6.84 -11.72 4.17
C LYS A 139 6.43 -11.34 2.74
N ILE A 140 6.28 -10.05 2.44
CA ILE A 140 6.12 -9.60 1.05
C ILE A 140 7.43 -9.86 0.28
N SER A 141 7.33 -10.40 -0.94
CA SER A 141 8.49 -10.79 -1.75
C SER A 141 9.30 -9.60 -2.27
N ASP A 142 8.63 -8.49 -2.56
CA ASP A 142 9.23 -7.27 -3.11
C ASP A 142 9.09 -6.08 -2.14
N GLN A 143 10.19 -5.34 -1.92
CA GLN A 143 10.22 -4.23 -0.97
C GLN A 143 9.43 -3.02 -1.46
N VAL A 144 9.40 -2.74 -2.77
CA VAL A 144 8.58 -1.68 -3.38
C VAL A 144 7.10 -2.04 -3.20
N LEU A 145 6.73 -3.29 -3.45
CA LEU A 145 5.38 -3.79 -3.23
C LEU A 145 4.96 -3.72 -1.75
N SER A 146 5.86 -4.10 -0.82
CA SER A 146 5.62 -3.98 0.62
C SER A 146 5.39 -2.53 1.03
N THR A 147 6.15 -1.61 0.44
CA THR A 147 5.96 -0.18 0.69
C THR A 147 4.62 0.28 0.15
N TYR A 148 4.20 -0.23 -1.01
CA TYR A 148 2.90 0.11 -1.58
C TYR A 148 1.73 -0.30 -0.70
N PHE A 149 1.70 -1.56 -0.25
CA PHE A 149 0.62 -2.11 0.58
C PHE A 149 0.55 -1.50 1.98
N PHE A 150 1.64 -0.88 2.44
CA PHE A 150 1.68 -0.20 3.73
C PHE A 150 0.89 1.13 3.75
N TYR A 151 0.83 1.86 2.63
CA TYR A 151 0.09 3.14 2.53
C TYR A 151 -1.32 2.95 1.96
#